data_AF-A0A2M9PFG1-F1
#
_entry.id   AF-A0A2M9PFG1-F1
#
_cell.length_a   1.000
_cell.length_b   1.000
_cell.length_c   1.000
_cell.angle_alpha   90.00
_cell.angle_beta   90.00
_cell.angle_gamma   90.00
#
_symmetry.space_group_name_H-M   'P 1'
#
loop_
_entity.id
_entity.type
_entity.pdbx_description
1 polymer ?
#
loop_
_entity_poly.entity_id
_entity_poly.type
_entity_poly.pdbx_seq_one_letter_code
_entity_poly.pdbx_strand_id
1 'polypeptide(L)' 'MPELAPELRREFWKVAEELADAAGARCLPLFRSEDLRTENKVSEGFDPVTAADRAAEAAMREILARRRPQDGVLGE' A
#
# COMPACT_ATOMS: atom_id res chain seq x y z
N MET A 1 11.35 20.43 -10.42
CA MET A 1 11.63 19.00 -10.15
C MET A 1 12.77 18.59 -11.06
N PRO A 2 13.89 18.09 -10.53
CA PRO A 2 15.00 17.66 -11.38
C PRO A 2 14.57 16.53 -12.32
N GLU A 3 15.15 16.49 -13.52
CA GLU A 3 14.91 15.39 -14.45
C GLU A 3 15.56 14.12 -13.92
N LEU A 4 14.76 13.06 -13.74
CA LEU A 4 15.24 11.76 -13.30
C LEU A 4 15.94 11.04 -14.46
N ALA A 5 17.13 10.51 -14.20
CA ALA A 5 17.83 9.62 -15.13
C ALA A 5 16.90 8.48 -15.60
N PRO A 6 16.92 8.08 -16.88
CA PRO A 6 16.02 7.06 -17.42
C PRO A 6 16.05 5.71 -16.66
N GLU A 7 17.21 5.35 -16.12
CA GLU A 7 17.47 4.13 -15.36
C GLU A 7 16.78 4.18 -14.01
N LEU A 8 16.87 5.33 -13.34
CA LEU A 8 16.20 5.56 -12.07
C LEU A 8 14.68 5.55 -12.23
N ARG A 9 14.17 6.14 -13.32
CA ARG A 9 12.74 6.09 -13.67
C ARG A 9 12.26 4.65 -13.89
N ARG A 10 13.04 3.84 -14.61
CA ARG A 10 12.73 2.41 -14.82
C ARG A 10 12.72 1.63 -13.51
N GLU A 11 13.67 1.92 -12.61
CA GLU A 11 13.72 1.28 -11.30
C GLU A 11 12.52 1.66 -10.42
N PHE A 12 12.12 2.94 -10.40
CA PHE A 12 10.91 3.36 -9.70
C PHE A 12 9.66 2.66 -10.21
N TRP A 13 9.54 2.47 -11.52
CA TRP A 13 8.41 1.76 -12.09
C TRP A 13 8.36 0.30 -11.63
N LYS A 14 9.50 -0.40 -11.63
CA LYS A 14 9.59 -1.79 -11.13
C LYS A 14 9.20 -1.89 -9.66
N VAL A 15 9.69 -0.96 -8.83
CA VAL A 15 9.32 -0.93 -7.41
C VAL A 15 7.83 -0.65 -7.26
N ALA A 16 7.26 0.30 -8.00
CA ALA A 16 5.84 0.62 -7.94
C ALA A 16 4.95 -0.57 -8.34
N GLU A 17 5.33 -1.33 -9.37
CA GLU A 17 4.65 -2.56 -9.77
C GLU A 17 4.72 -3.62 -8.65
N GLU A 18 5.89 -3.84 -8.04
CA GLU A 18 6.06 -4.78 -6.92
C GLU A 18 5.20 -4.41 -5.70
N LEU A 19 5.11 -3.10 -5.39
CA LEU A 19 4.25 -2.59 -4.33
C LEU A 19 2.77 -2.81 -4.63
N ALA A 20 2.34 -2.54 -5.87
CA ALA A 20 0.96 -2.72 -6.29
C ALA A 20 0.53 -4.19 -6.22
N ASP A 21 1.38 -5.10 -6.67
CA ASP A 21 1.14 -6.55 -6.58
C ASP A 21 1.02 -7.01 -5.12
N ALA A 22 1.93 -6.55 -4.25
CA ALA A 22 1.91 -6.91 -2.84
C ALA A 22 0.68 -6.37 -2.11
N ALA A 23 0.30 -5.12 -2.36
CA ALA A 23 -0.92 -4.53 -1.82
C ALA A 23 -2.16 -5.27 -2.33
N GLY A 24 -2.22 -5.56 -3.64
CA GLY A 24 -3.29 -6.32 -4.27
C GLY A 24 -3.48 -7.69 -3.63
N ALA A 25 -2.40 -8.40 -3.33
CA ALA A 25 -2.45 -9.70 -2.65
C ALA A 25 -3.04 -9.64 -1.23
N ARG A 26 -3.02 -8.46 -0.57
CA ARG A 26 -3.63 -8.24 0.75
C ARG A 26 -5.07 -7.75 0.66
N CYS A 27 -5.35 -6.87 -0.31
CA CYS A 27 -6.67 -6.25 -0.45
C CYS A 27 -7.68 -7.12 -1.21
N LEU A 28 -7.26 -7.81 -2.29
CA LEU A 28 -8.17 -8.58 -3.15
C LEU A 28 -8.89 -9.73 -2.44
N PRO A 29 -8.28 -10.50 -1.51
CA PRO A 29 -8.99 -11.55 -0.79
C PRO A 29 -10.14 -11.03 0.08
N LEU A 30 -10.02 -9.78 0.52
CA LEU A 30 -11.01 -9.09 1.35
C LEU A 30 -12.09 -8.48 0.45
N PHE A 31 -11.73 -8.03 -0.75
CA PHE A 31 -12.67 -7.47 -1.71
C PHE A 31 -13.82 -8.44 -2.04
N ARG A 32 -15.05 -8.05 -1.68
CA ARG A 32 -16.30 -8.83 -1.86
C ARG A 32 -16.36 -10.15 -1.08
N SER A 33 -15.52 -10.33 -0.06
CA SER A 33 -15.65 -11.44 0.88
C SER A 33 -16.80 -11.19 1.87
N GLU A 34 -17.57 -12.23 2.19
CA GLU A 34 -18.65 -12.18 3.21
C GLU A 34 -18.10 -11.87 4.61
N ASP A 35 -16.80 -12.09 4.84
CA ASP A 35 -16.10 -11.80 6.10
C ASP A 35 -15.68 -10.33 6.27
N LEU A 36 -15.93 -9.46 5.30
CA LEU A 36 -15.66 -8.03 5.41
C LEU A 36 -16.72 -7.34 6.29
N ARG A 37 -16.83 -7.79 7.55
CA ARG A 37 -17.63 -7.13 8.59
C ARG A 37 -16.95 -5.82 8.95
N THR A 38 -17.48 -4.73 8.40
CA THR A 38 -17.20 -3.38 8.88
C THR A 38 -17.76 -3.24 10.30
N GLU A 39 -16.92 -3.31 11.33
CA GLU A 39 -17.34 -2.88 12.68
C GLU A 39 -17.55 -1.37 12.67
N ASN A 40 -18.81 -0.96 12.50
CA ASN A 40 -19.22 0.43 12.65
C ASN A 40 -19.73 0.63 14.09
N LYS A 41 -18.89 1.19 14.96
CA LYS A 41 -19.25 1.56 16.35
C LYS A 41 -19.03 3.06 16.62
N VAL A 42 -19.33 3.92 15.65
CA VAL A 42 -19.39 5.37 15.90
C VAL A 42 -20.63 5.96 15.21
N SER A 43 -21.41 6.73 15.96
CA SER A 43 -22.69 7.30 15.53
C SER A 43 -22.58 8.52 14.60
N GLU A 44 -21.38 9.01 14.30
CA GLU A 44 -21.09 10.04 13.29
C GLU A 44 -19.62 9.96 12.84
N GLY A 45 -19.36 10.05 11.53
CA GLY A 45 -18.03 9.97 10.90
C GLY A 45 -17.61 8.56 10.49
N PHE A 46 -17.49 8.29 9.18
CA PHE A 46 -17.02 7.02 8.63
C PHE A 46 -15.70 7.26 7.92
N ASP A 47 -14.60 6.94 8.61
CA ASP A 47 -13.24 6.93 8.06
C ASP A 47 -12.52 5.61 8.46
N PRO A 48 -13.01 4.44 8.00
CA PRO A 48 -12.43 3.19 8.43
C PRO A 48 -11.21 2.84 7.59
N VAL A 49 -10.02 3.12 8.13
CA VAL A 49 -8.83 2.34 7.76
C VAL A 49 -9.11 0.89 8.12
N THR A 50 -9.24 0.04 7.12
CA THR A 50 -9.58 -1.38 7.28
C THR A 50 -8.35 -2.22 7.63
N ALA A 51 -8.57 -3.47 8.03
CA ALA A 51 -7.48 -4.44 8.18
C ALA A 51 -6.74 -4.67 6.85
N ALA A 52 -7.40 -4.48 5.71
CA ALA A 52 -6.78 -4.57 4.39
C ALA A 52 -5.76 -3.45 4.19
N ASP A 53 -6.12 -2.22 4.52
CA ASP A 53 -5.26 -1.04 4.34
C ASP A 53 -3.99 -1.16 5.19
N ARG A 54 -4.13 -1.56 6.46
CA ARG A 54 -2.98 -1.80 7.36
C ARG A 54 -2.07 -2.93 6.84
N ALA A 55 -2.65 -4.02 6.34
CA ALA A 55 -1.89 -5.15 5.82
C ALA A 55 -1.16 -4.81 4.51
N ALA A 56 -1.81 -4.05 3.63
CA ALA A 56 -1.20 -3.56 2.39
C ALA A 56 -0.04 -2.60 2.68
N GLU A 57 -0.24 -1.63 3.57
CA GLU A 57 0.81 -0.68 3.94
C GLU A 57 2.02 -1.39 4.56
N ALA A 58 1.80 -2.35 5.47
CA ALA A 58 2.87 -3.14 6.07
C ALA A 58 3.68 -3.90 5.00
N ALA A 59 3.00 -4.57 4.07
CA ALA A 59 3.67 -5.30 2.98
C ALA A 59 4.48 -4.35 2.07
N MET A 60 3.93 -3.19 1.72
CA MET A 60 4.62 -2.18 0.92
C MET A 60 5.86 -1.62 1.64
N ARG A 61 5.77 -1.36 2.95
CA ARG A 61 6.90 -0.88 3.77
C ARG A 61 8.04 -1.89 3.81
N GLU A 62 7.75 -3.19 3.91
CA GLU A 62 8.79 -4.23 3.87
C GLU A 62 9.54 -4.30 2.54
N ILE A 63 8.87 -4.02 1.42
CA ILE A 63 9.49 -3.98 0.09
C ILE A 63 10.37 -2.72 -0.02
N LEU A 64 9.85 -1.56 0.38
CA LEU A 64 10.59 -0.30 0.35
C LEU A 64 11.83 -0.34 1.25
N ALA A 65 11.74 -0.95 2.44
CA ALA A 65 12.88 -1.15 3.32
C ALA A 65 14.02 -1.97 2.67
N ARG A 66 13.71 -2.84 1.71
CA ARG A 66 14.68 -3.66 0.98
C ARG A 66 15.18 -2.99 -0.30
N ARG A 67 14.26 -2.45 -1.11
CA ARG A 67 14.54 -1.89 -2.43
C ARG A 67 15.02 -0.44 -2.39
N ARG A 68 14.50 0.33 -1.44
CA ARG A 68 14.67 1.80 -1.33
C ARG A 68 14.86 2.24 0.13
N PRO A 69 15.82 1.68 0.89
CA PRO A 69 15.96 1.95 2.32
C PRO A 69 16.24 3.42 2.70
N GLN A 70 16.66 4.24 1.73
CA GLN A 70 16.93 5.67 1.92
C GLN A 70 15.74 6.57 1.60
N ASP A 71 14.68 6.03 1.00
CA ASP A 71 13.50 6.80 0.62
C ASP A 71 12.54 6.93 1.82
N GLY A 72 11.96 8.12 1.99
CA GLY A 72 10.89 8.34 2.96
C GLY A 72 9.58 7.70 2.52
N VAL A 73 8.76 7.27 3.48
CA VAL A 73 7.42 6.72 3.21
C VAL A 73 6.38 7.61 3.87
N LEU A 74 5.52 8.22 3.06
CA LEU A 74 4.37 9.00 3.50
C LEU A 74 3.10 8.17 3.25
N GLY A 75 2.41 7.78 4.32
CA GLY A 75 1.10 7.11 4.26
C GLY A 75 -0.05 8.12 4.30
N GLU A 76 -1.27 7.60 4.14
CA GLU A 76 -2.54 8.34 4.31
C GLU A 76 -2.75 8.80 5.76
#